data_AF-A0A1Y2EBX6-F1
#
_entry.id   AF-A0A1Y2EBX6-F1
#
_cell.length_a   1.000
_cell.length_b   1.000
_cell.length_c   1.000
_cell.angle_alpha   90.00
_cell.angle_beta   90.00
_cell.angle_gamma   90.00
#
_symmetry.space_group_name_H-M   'P 1'
#
loop_
_entity.id
_entity.type
_entity.pdbx_description
1 polymer ?
#
loop_
_entity_poly.entity_id
_entity_poly.type
_entity_poly.pdbx_seq_one_letter_code
_entity_poly.pdbx_strand_id
1 'polypeptide(L)'
;VAEYVRRDDGVGPCGVPQYNYDMCQDQLVGVTVNSTIPVFGQAQFDYLPPACMDLAGFIVGSCNAPDGPIPVPCGSACMLYMDMTSDHYTKLALAL
;
A
#
# COMPACT_ATOMS: atom_id res chain seq x y z
N VAL A 1 -8.45 23.56 30.51
CA VAL A 1 -8.25 22.15 30.08
C VAL A 1 -8.44 22.11 28.59
N ALA A 2 -7.39 21.78 27.82
CA ALA A 2 -7.47 21.77 26.37
C ALA A 2 -8.40 20.64 25.93
N GLU A 3 -9.43 21.04 25.19
CA GLU A 3 -10.38 20.21 24.51
C GLU A 3 -9.62 19.25 23.57
N TYR A 4 -9.66 17.95 23.87
CA TYR A 4 -9.19 16.93 22.93
C TYR A 4 -10.25 16.86 21.82
N VAL A 5 -10.18 17.81 20.89
CA VAL A 5 -10.94 17.79 19.64
C VAL A 5 -10.64 16.44 19.00
N ARG A 6 -11.60 15.52 19.03
CA ARG A 6 -11.56 14.34 18.18
C ARG A 6 -11.67 14.90 16.77
N ARG A 7 -10.55 15.03 16.06
CA ARG A 7 -10.59 15.41 14.66
C ARG A 7 -11.21 14.17 13.98
N ASP A 8 -12.13 14.39 13.06
CA ASP A 8 -12.41 13.40 12.03
C ASP A 8 -11.17 13.41 11.11
N ASP A 9 -10.16 12.57 11.43
CA ASP A 9 -8.82 13.05 11.84
C ASP A 9 -7.74 13.20 10.74
N GLY A 10 -8.09 13.32 9.45
CA GLY A 10 -7.08 13.42 8.38
C GLY A 10 -6.11 12.23 8.33
N VAL A 11 -6.57 11.08 8.81
CA VAL A 11 -5.86 9.80 8.82
C VAL A 11 -6.59 8.85 7.85
N GLY A 12 -5.84 8.23 6.95
CA GLY A 12 -6.30 7.19 6.04
C GLY A 12 -6.42 5.82 6.75
N PRO A 13 -6.47 4.73 5.97
CA PRO A 13 -6.52 3.38 6.51
C PRO A 13 -5.47 3.13 7.60
N CYS A 14 -5.79 2.27 8.57
CA CYS A 14 -4.86 1.86 9.63
C CYS A 14 -4.41 2.98 10.57
N GLY A 15 -5.09 4.14 10.57
CA GLY A 15 -4.67 5.31 11.35
C GLY A 15 -3.41 5.97 10.79
N VAL A 16 -2.98 5.61 9.59
CA VAL A 16 -1.85 6.24 8.91
C VAL A 16 -2.30 7.62 8.42
N PRO A 17 -1.55 8.69 8.68
CA PRO A 17 -1.91 10.03 8.20
C PRO A 17 -2.18 10.10 6.68
N GLN A 18 -3.22 10.82 6.26
CA GLN A 18 -3.58 10.97 4.84
C GLN A 18 -2.43 11.49 3.99
N TYR A 19 -1.61 12.40 4.52
CA TYR A 19 -0.48 12.97 3.79
C TYR A 19 0.52 11.91 3.27
N ASN A 20 0.62 10.74 3.92
CA ASN A 20 1.47 9.66 3.42
C ASN A 20 0.89 9.06 2.13
N TYR A 21 -0.43 8.88 2.08
CA TYR A 21 -1.14 8.36 0.90
C TYR A 21 -1.09 9.38 -0.23
N ASP A 22 -1.33 10.65 0.08
CA ASP A 22 -1.22 11.74 -0.90
C ASP A 22 0.18 11.79 -1.51
N MET A 23 1.23 11.63 -0.70
CA MET A 23 2.62 11.61 -1.19
C MET A 23 2.91 10.40 -2.08
N CYS A 24 2.34 9.24 -1.79
CA CYS A 24 2.41 8.09 -2.70
C CYS A 24 1.72 8.40 -4.04
N GLN A 25 0.50 8.93 -4.01
CA GLN A 25 -0.25 9.30 -5.22
C GLN A 25 0.47 10.35 -6.07
N ASP A 26 1.02 11.39 -5.44
CA ASP A 26 1.81 12.41 -6.14
C ASP A 26 3.05 11.82 -6.81
N GLN A 27 3.72 10.86 -6.16
CA GLN A 27 4.89 10.19 -6.75
C GLN A 27 4.52 9.18 -7.86
N LEU A 28 3.27 8.71 -7.91
CA LEU A 28 2.78 7.88 -8.99
C LEU A 28 2.46 8.68 -10.26
N VAL A 29 2.31 10.01 -10.16
CA VAL A 29 2.02 10.86 -11.33
C VAL A 29 3.17 10.77 -12.34
N GLY A 30 2.88 10.19 -13.50
CA GLY A 30 3.85 10.00 -14.59
C GLY A 30 4.76 8.77 -14.43
N VAL A 31 4.53 7.95 -13.40
CA VAL A 31 5.20 6.65 -13.22
C VAL A 31 4.26 5.55 -13.69
N THR A 32 4.79 4.61 -14.48
CA THR A 32 4.05 3.39 -14.84
C THR A 32 4.54 2.26 -13.96
N VAL A 33 3.74 1.91 -12.95
CA VAL A 33 3.97 0.73 -12.13
C VAL A 33 3.67 -0.51 -12.96
N ASN A 34 4.62 -1.43 -13.05
CA ASN A 34 4.42 -2.69 -13.76
C ASN A 34 3.99 -3.75 -12.75
N SER A 35 2.86 -4.41 -13.01
CA SER A 35 2.38 -5.51 -12.17
C SER A 35 2.56 -6.85 -12.89
N THR A 36 3.12 -7.83 -12.17
CA THR A 36 3.26 -9.20 -12.65
C THR A 36 2.82 -10.19 -11.56
N ILE A 37 2.45 -11.40 -11.98
CA ILE A 37 2.04 -12.49 -11.08
C ILE A 37 3.03 -13.63 -11.30
N PRO A 38 4.13 -13.71 -10.53
CA PRO A 38 5.16 -14.73 -10.72
C PRO A 38 4.61 -16.14 -10.50
N VAL A 39 3.79 -16.30 -9.45
CA VAL A 39 3.09 -17.53 -9.08
C VAL A 39 1.74 -17.20 -8.44
N PHE A 40 0.84 -18.18 -8.36
CA PHE A 40 -0.45 -18.02 -7.70
C PHE A 40 -0.27 -17.59 -6.23
N GLY A 41 -1.05 -16.60 -5.80
CA GLY A 41 -0.94 -16.03 -4.45
C GLY A 41 0.17 -14.99 -4.29
N GLN A 42 0.88 -14.62 -5.37
CA GLN A 42 1.86 -13.55 -5.37
C GLN A 42 1.52 -12.43 -6.36
N ALA A 43 1.88 -11.19 -6.03
CA ALA A 43 1.90 -10.07 -6.96
C ALA A 43 3.22 -9.31 -6.82
N GLN A 44 3.91 -9.10 -7.92
CA GLN A 44 5.10 -8.26 -7.97
C GLN A 44 4.76 -6.94 -8.64
N PHE A 45 5.18 -5.85 -8.02
CA PHE A 45 5.05 -4.50 -8.54
C PHE A 45 6.43 -3.88 -8.69
N ASP A 46 6.79 -3.54 -9.92
CA ASP A 46 8.04 -2.86 -10.26
C ASP A 46 7.80 -1.38 -10.54
N TYR A 47 8.85 -0.57 -10.36
CA TYR A 47 8.80 0.89 -10.48
C TYR A 47 7.92 1.56 -9.43
N LEU A 48 7.80 0.95 -8.25
CA LEU A 48 7.12 1.54 -7.11
C LEU A 48 7.92 2.70 -6.52
N PRO A 49 7.34 3.90 -6.41
CA PRO A 49 8.01 5.01 -5.75
C PRO A 49 8.24 4.75 -4.25
N PRO A 50 9.28 5.35 -3.63
CA PRO A 50 9.60 5.15 -2.22
C PRO A 50 8.43 5.43 -1.27
N ALA A 51 7.65 6.49 -1.51
CA ALA A 51 6.51 6.84 -0.66
C ALA A 51 5.43 5.73 -0.64
N CYS A 52 5.26 5.01 -1.75
CA CYS A 52 4.32 3.90 -1.82
C CYS A 52 4.88 2.63 -1.16
N MET A 53 6.20 2.42 -1.22
CA MET A 53 6.85 1.29 -0.53
C MET A 53 6.76 1.43 0.99
N ASP A 54 6.87 2.65 1.53
CA ASP A 54 6.66 2.92 2.96
C ASP A 54 5.24 2.57 3.44
N LEU A 55 4.29 2.58 2.50
CA LEU A 55 2.89 2.22 2.72
C LEU A 55 2.55 0.79 2.32
N ALA A 56 3.52 -0.04 1.97
CA ALA A 56 3.24 -1.37 1.40
C ALA A 56 2.35 -2.24 2.31
N GLY A 57 2.57 -2.21 3.62
CA GLY A 57 1.75 -2.94 4.60
C GLY A 57 0.37 -2.31 4.87
N PHE A 58 0.08 -1.12 4.34
CA PHE A 58 -1.13 -0.36 4.65
C PHE A 58 -2.01 -0.13 3.40
N ILE A 59 -1.41 -0.13 2.21
CA ILE A 59 -2.08 0.07 0.91
C ILE A 59 -3.16 -1.00 0.65
N VAL A 60 -2.94 -2.23 1.12
CA VAL A 60 -3.91 -3.34 1.02
C VAL A 60 -5.01 -3.33 2.08
N GLY A 61 -4.96 -2.38 3.03
CA GLY A 61 -5.87 -2.33 4.16
C GLY A 61 -5.67 -3.46 5.17
N SER A 62 -4.48 -4.08 5.24
CA SER A 62 -4.16 -5.17 6.17
C SER A 62 -3.82 -4.70 7.59
N CYS A 63 -4.34 -3.53 8.01
CA CYS A 63 -4.13 -2.95 9.34
C CYS A 63 -4.35 -3.93 10.49
N ASN A 64 -5.29 -4.86 10.29
CA ASN A 64 -5.81 -5.78 11.30
C ASN A 64 -6.05 -7.19 10.75
N ALA A 65 -5.52 -7.51 9.56
CA ALA A 65 -5.66 -8.85 9.00
C ALA A 65 -4.43 -9.67 9.41
N PRO A 66 -4.53 -10.61 10.37
CA PRO A 66 -3.44 -11.54 10.64
C PRO A 66 -3.02 -12.35 9.40
N ASP A 67 -3.90 -12.42 8.39
CA ASP A 67 -3.73 -13.11 7.11
C ASP A 67 -3.67 -12.14 5.91
N GLY A 68 -3.20 -10.90 6.12
CA GLY A 68 -3.03 -9.91 5.05
C GLY A 68 -1.83 -10.23 4.13
N PRO A 69 -1.79 -9.65 2.91
CA PRO A 69 -0.64 -9.81 2.01
C PRO A 69 0.65 -9.41 2.70
N ILE A 70 1.68 -10.24 2.60
CA ILE A 70 2.98 -9.96 3.20
C ILE A 70 3.83 -9.20 2.18
N PRO A 71 4.13 -7.90 2.41
CA PRO A 71 5.02 -7.14 1.54
C PRO A 71 6.48 -7.58 1.74
N VAL A 72 7.13 -8.00 0.66
CA VAL A 72 8.53 -8.42 0.61
C VAL A 72 9.26 -7.55 -0.42
N PRO A 73 10.22 -6.72 0.00
CA PRO A 73 11.02 -5.93 -0.94
C PRO A 73 11.89 -6.86 -1.80
N CYS A 74 11.81 -6.70 -3.12
CA CYS A 74 12.56 -7.49 -4.12
C CYS A 74 13.63 -6.67 -4.86
N GLY A 75 13.78 -5.39 -4.51
CA GLY A 75 14.72 -4.46 -5.12
C GLY A 75 14.46 -3.02 -4.68
N SER A 76 15.15 -2.06 -5.29
CA SER A 76 15.08 -0.64 -4.91
C SER A 76 13.75 0.06 -5.26
N ALA A 77 12.97 -0.51 -6.17
CA ALA A 77 11.64 -0.03 -6.58
C ALA A 77 10.71 -1.22 -6.88
N CYS A 78 10.89 -2.33 -6.13
CA CYS A 78 10.20 -3.60 -6.35
C CYS A 78 9.60 -4.10 -5.05
N MET A 79 8.30 -4.39 -5.06
CA MET A 79 7.59 -5.05 -3.96
C MET A 79 6.89 -6.31 -4.45
N LEU A 80 7.16 -7.43 -3.76
CA LEU A 80 6.45 -8.68 -3.91
C LEU A 80 5.47 -8.83 -2.75
N TYR A 81 4.19 -9.00 -3.04
CA TYR A 81 3.19 -9.35 -2.04
C TYR A 81 2.93 -10.84 -2.10
N MET A 82 3.03 -11.52 -0.96
CA MET A 82 2.78 -12.96 -0.81
C MET A 82 1.45 -13.21 -0.09
N ASP A 83 0.94 -14.44 -0.17
CA ASP A 83 -0.31 -14.89 0.46
C ASP A 83 -1.54 -14.04 0.07
N MET A 84 -1.61 -13.66 -1.21
CA MET A 84 -2.68 -12.84 -1.74
C MET A 84 -3.93 -13.64 -2.10
N THR A 85 -5.09 -13.12 -1.71
CA THR A 85 -6.41 -13.53 -2.21
C THR A 85 -6.81 -12.66 -3.40
N SER A 86 -7.82 -13.08 -4.17
CA SER A 86 -8.38 -12.28 -5.28
C SER A 86 -8.76 -10.86 -4.87
N ASP A 87 -9.34 -10.67 -3.68
CA ASP A 87 -9.68 -9.35 -3.15
C ASP A 87 -8.45 -8.47 -2.89
N HIS A 88 -7.33 -9.08 -2.47
CA HIS A 88 -6.07 -8.35 -2.27
C HIS A 88 -5.51 -7.82 -3.58
N TYR A 89 -5.63 -8.56 -4.69
CA TYR A 89 -5.20 -8.10 -6.01
C TYR A 89 -5.98 -6.87 -6.47
N THR A 90 -7.32 -6.89 -6.34
CA THR A 90 -8.15 -5.74 -6.74
C THR A 90 -7.85 -4.50 -5.90
N LYS A 91 -7.65 -4.66 -4.59
CA LYS A 91 -7.31 -3.53 -3.70
C LYS A 91 -5.94 -2.93 -4.05
N LEU A 92 -4.94 -3.76 -4.32
CA LEU A 92 -3.62 -3.29 -4.75
C LEU A 92 -3.67 -2.55 -6.09
N ALA A 93 -4.37 -3.10 -7.07
CA ALA A 93 -4.49 -2.49 -8.40
C ALA A 93 -5.30 -1.19 -8.42
N LEU A 94 -6.10 -0.90 -7.39
CA LEU A 94 -6.82 0.37 -7.25
C LEU A 94 -6.00 1.43 -6.50
N ALA A 95 -5.00 1.00 -5.73
CA ALA A 95 -4.19 1.88 -4.90
C ALA A 95 -2.87 2.31 -5.57
N LEU A 96 -2.45 1.61 -6.63
CA LEU A 96 -1.24 1.80 -7.41
C LEU A 96 -1.59 2.02 -8.88
#